data_AF-A0A1Y0FRN7-F1
#
_entry.id   AF-A0A1Y0FRN7-F1
#
_cell.length_a   1.000
_cell.length_b   1.000
_cell.length_c   1.000
_cell.angle_alpha   90.00
_cell.angle_beta   90.00
_cell.angle_gamma   90.00
#
_symmetry.space_group_name_H-M   'P 1'
#
loop_
_entity.id
_entity.type
_entity.pdbx_description
1 polymer ?
#
loop_
_entity_poly.entity_id
_entity_poly.type
_entity_poly.pdbx_seq_one_letter_code
_entity_poly.pdbx_strand_id
1 'polypeptide(L)'
;MKRYYFVQPWEKLQDGAHQSVVEFSIQRAQKLGIGLVICVHNLSSCEQFLKKCFPGTQAKKLLRREEISRNGIKVKLESLQTIKANYHFPDAKVYLALFPSSDLMARIEAITSKKAIVVFSETLNSEHLVEWCKEHNAKELTLQ
;
A
#
# COMPACT_ATOMS: atom_id res chain seq x y z
N MET A 1 14.18 7.51 -4.41
CA MET A 1 12.90 6.79 -4.15
C MET A 1 12.82 6.48 -2.66
N LYS A 2 11.68 6.72 -1.98
CA LYS A 2 11.59 6.50 -0.52
C LYS A 2 10.82 5.21 -0.20
N ARG A 3 11.30 4.44 0.77
CA ARG A 3 10.64 3.21 1.23
C ARG A 3 10.36 3.32 2.70
N TYR A 4 9.18 2.84 3.07
CA TYR A 4 8.67 2.89 4.43
C TYR A 4 8.08 1.53 4.77
N TYR A 5 8.17 1.14 6.04
CA TYR A 5 7.53 -0.07 6.52
C TYR A 5 6.89 0.14 7.90
N PHE A 6 5.77 -0.51 8.11
CA PHE A 6 5.15 -0.72 9.40
C PHE A 6 4.86 -2.22 9.51
N VAL A 7 5.78 -2.93 10.16
CA VAL A 7 5.69 -4.38 10.38
C VAL A 7 5.71 -4.61 11.88
N GLN A 8 4.58 -5.03 12.44
CA GLN A 8 4.39 -5.16 13.89
C GLN A 8 3.60 -6.44 14.21
N PRO A 9 3.65 -6.97 15.43
CA PRO A 9 2.77 -8.07 15.87
C PRO A 9 1.28 -7.74 15.64
N TRP A 10 0.46 -8.75 15.37
CA TRP A 10 -0.96 -8.59 15.01
C TRP A 10 -1.74 -7.72 15.99
N GLU A 11 -1.42 -7.82 17.28
CA GLU A 11 -2.04 -7.08 18.38
C GLU A 11 -1.86 -5.57 18.22
N LYS A 12 -0.70 -5.13 17.69
CA LYS A 12 -0.39 -3.72 17.42
C LYS A 12 -0.92 -3.22 16.07
N LEU A 13 -1.45 -4.12 15.25
CA LEU A 13 -2.16 -3.75 14.01
C LEU A 13 -3.64 -3.47 14.28
N GLN A 14 -4.18 -4.03 15.36
CA GLN A 14 -5.46 -3.59 15.92
C GLN A 14 -5.25 -2.18 16.53
N ASP A 15 -6.29 -1.36 16.64
CA ASP A 15 -6.22 0.03 17.15
C ASP A 15 -5.74 1.11 16.16
N GLY A 16 -6.42 1.25 15.03
CA GLY A 16 -6.26 2.44 14.19
C GLY A 16 -5.07 2.42 13.22
N ALA A 17 -4.10 1.51 13.40
CA ALA A 17 -2.90 1.40 12.56
C ALA A 17 -3.22 1.27 11.06
N HIS A 18 -4.30 0.56 10.71
CA HIS A 18 -4.81 0.44 9.35
C HIS A 18 -5.20 1.81 8.77
N GLN A 19 -5.93 2.64 9.54
CA GLN A 19 -6.29 3.99 9.11
C GLN A 19 -5.05 4.89 9.05
N SER A 20 -4.17 4.83 10.04
CA SER A 20 -2.97 5.66 10.12
C SER A 20 -2.00 5.39 8.95
N VAL A 21 -1.83 4.14 8.51
CA VAL A 21 -0.95 3.83 7.36
C VAL A 21 -1.55 4.31 6.03
N VAL A 22 -2.88 4.23 5.89
CA VAL A 22 -3.58 4.76 4.71
C VAL A 22 -3.45 6.27 4.67
N GLU A 23 -3.69 6.95 5.79
CA GLU A 23 -3.59 8.41 5.88
C GLU A 23 -2.17 8.90 5.62
N PHE A 24 -1.16 8.23 6.19
CA PHE A 24 0.25 8.50 5.89
C PHE A 24 0.53 8.40 4.38
N SER A 25 0.03 7.35 3.74
CA SER A 25 0.23 7.11 2.31
C SER A 25 -0.47 8.17 1.44
N ILE A 26 -1.67 8.59 1.82
CA ILE A 26 -2.42 9.68 1.17
C ILE A 26 -1.67 10.99 1.31
N GLN A 27 -1.23 11.36 2.52
CA GLN A 27 -0.46 12.59 2.74
C GLN A 27 0.84 12.60 1.95
N ARG A 28 1.51 11.44 1.83
CA ARG A 28 2.71 11.31 1.01
C ARG A 28 2.42 11.57 -0.46
N ALA A 29 1.33 11.01 -0.98
CA ALA A 29 0.88 11.20 -2.35
C ALA A 29 0.45 12.66 -2.62
N GLN A 30 -0.28 13.29 -1.69
CA GLN A 30 -0.64 14.71 -1.75
C GLN A 30 0.57 15.63 -1.80
N LYS A 31 1.55 15.44 -0.90
CA LYS A 31 2.80 16.23 -0.87
C LYS A 31 3.59 16.16 -2.18
N LEU A 32 3.39 15.09 -2.95
CA LEU A 32 4.06 14.86 -4.22
C LEU A 32 3.17 15.23 -5.43
N GLY A 33 1.91 15.60 -5.22
CA GLY A 33 0.95 15.89 -6.29
C GLY A 33 0.63 14.67 -7.16
N ILE A 34 0.67 13.47 -6.59
CA ILE A 34 0.50 12.21 -7.33
C ILE A 34 -0.57 11.30 -6.72
N GLY A 35 -0.92 10.23 -7.45
CA GLY A 35 -1.89 9.23 -6.97
C GLY A 35 -1.30 8.17 -6.04
N LEU A 36 -2.20 7.46 -5.36
CA LEU A 36 -1.92 6.32 -4.50
C LEU A 36 -2.45 5.03 -5.17
N VAL A 37 -1.64 3.98 -5.16
CA VAL A 37 -2.05 2.63 -5.52
C VAL A 37 -1.93 1.74 -4.29
N ILE A 38 -3.04 1.15 -3.87
CA ILE A 38 -3.07 0.14 -2.82
C ILE A 38 -2.88 -1.21 -3.48
N CYS A 39 -1.90 -1.98 -3.00
CA CYS A 39 -1.49 -3.26 -3.55
C CYS A 39 -1.76 -4.36 -2.53
N VAL A 40 -2.47 -5.39 -2.96
CA VAL A 40 -2.86 -6.52 -2.13
C VAL A 40 -2.50 -7.83 -2.82
N HIS A 41 -2.31 -8.91 -2.07
CA HIS A 41 -2.06 -10.21 -2.70
C HIS A 41 -3.29 -10.67 -3.51
N ASN A 42 -4.48 -10.65 -2.88
CA ASN A 42 -5.76 -10.91 -3.53
C ASN A 42 -6.83 -9.93 -3.01
N LEU A 43 -7.92 -9.74 -3.77
CA LEU A 43 -8.97 -8.77 -3.40
C LEU A 43 -9.80 -9.23 -2.19
N SER A 44 -10.06 -10.53 -2.06
CA SER A 44 -10.88 -11.08 -0.98
C SER A 44 -10.24 -10.84 0.40
N SER A 45 -8.92 -10.94 0.51
CA SER A 45 -8.19 -10.71 1.77
C SER A 45 -8.23 -9.27 2.26
N CYS A 46 -8.49 -8.29 1.37
CA CYS A 46 -8.42 -6.88 1.73
C CYS A 46 -9.79 -6.23 2.00
N GLU A 47 -10.91 -6.96 1.82
CA GLU A 47 -12.24 -6.37 1.96
C GLU A 47 -12.48 -5.77 3.35
N GLN A 48 -12.11 -6.49 4.41
CA GLN A 48 -12.25 -5.98 5.78
C GLN A 48 -11.36 -4.76 6.02
N PHE A 49 -10.13 -4.76 5.52
CA PHE A 49 -9.22 -3.62 5.59
C PHE A 49 -9.85 -2.38 4.92
N LEU A 50 -10.36 -2.54 3.70
CA LEU A 50 -10.93 -1.42 2.94
C LEU A 50 -12.18 -0.85 3.61
N LYS A 51 -13.04 -1.71 4.17
CA LYS A 51 -14.22 -1.28 4.93
C LYS A 51 -13.86 -0.51 6.20
N LYS A 52 -12.73 -0.83 6.84
CA LYS A 52 -12.22 -0.10 8.02
C LYS A 52 -11.62 1.26 7.65
N CYS A 53 -10.97 1.36 6.48
CA CYS A 53 -10.18 2.53 6.10
C CYS A 53 -10.93 3.53 5.21
N PHE A 54 -11.97 3.10 4.51
CA PHE A 54 -12.70 3.90 3.54
C PHE A 54 -14.21 3.86 3.82
N PRO A 55 -14.94 4.95 3.54
CA PRO A 55 -16.40 4.94 3.54
C PRO A 55 -16.97 3.81 2.68
N GLY A 56 -18.10 3.23 3.07
CA GLY A 56 -18.65 2.03 2.42
C GLY A 56 -18.85 2.13 0.91
N THR A 57 -19.17 3.32 0.38
CA THR A 57 -19.28 3.57 -1.07
C THR A 57 -17.91 3.54 -1.76
N GLN A 58 -16.88 4.15 -1.14
CA GLN A 58 -15.51 4.15 -1.66
C GLN A 58 -14.87 2.76 -1.59
N ALA A 59 -15.06 2.03 -0.49
CA ALA A 59 -14.59 0.65 -0.35
C ALA A 59 -15.19 -0.25 -1.45
N LYS A 60 -16.49 -0.15 -1.72
CA LYS A 60 -17.16 -0.88 -2.81
C LYS A 60 -16.58 -0.55 -4.19
N LYS A 61 -16.31 0.72 -4.46
CA LYS A 61 -15.67 1.15 -5.72
C LYS A 61 -14.28 0.55 -5.88
N LEU A 62 -13.44 0.65 -4.84
CA LEU A 62 -12.09 0.07 -4.85
C LEU A 62 -12.13 -1.46 -5.08
N LEU A 63 -13.05 -2.19 -4.43
CA LEU A 63 -13.22 -3.63 -4.63
C LEU A 63 -13.64 -3.99 -6.06
N ARG A 64 -14.36 -3.10 -6.75
CA ARG A 64 -14.69 -3.21 -8.18
C ARG A 64 -13.57 -2.71 -9.11
N ARG A 65 -12.40 -2.37 -8.56
CA ARG A 65 -11.23 -1.80 -9.26
C ARG A 65 -11.49 -0.43 -9.88
N GLU A 66 -12.53 0.25 -9.41
CA GLU A 66 -12.79 1.64 -9.78
C GLU A 66 -11.85 2.57 -9.00
N GLU A 67 -11.46 3.67 -9.63
CA GLU A 67 -10.70 4.74 -8.98
C GLU A 67 -11.62 5.59 -8.11
N ILE A 68 -11.12 6.02 -6.96
CA ILE A 68 -11.79 7.00 -6.09
C ILE A 68 -10.92 8.25 -5.94
N SER A 69 -11.55 9.35 -5.52
CA SER A 69 -10.83 10.55 -5.08
C SER A 69 -10.91 10.68 -3.57
N ARG A 70 -9.78 10.91 -2.91
CA ARG A 70 -9.69 11.19 -1.47
C ARG A 70 -8.68 12.31 -1.24
N ASN A 71 -9.11 13.36 -0.55
CA ASN A 71 -8.30 14.56 -0.29
C ASN A 71 -7.60 15.12 -1.55
N GLY A 72 -8.31 15.11 -2.68
CA GLY A 72 -7.80 15.64 -3.96
C GLY A 72 -6.84 14.71 -4.72
N ILE A 73 -6.52 13.52 -4.19
CA ILE A 73 -5.71 12.52 -4.91
C ILE A 73 -6.55 11.35 -5.41
N LYS A 74 -6.09 10.78 -6.52
CA LYS A 74 -6.61 9.53 -7.07
C LYS A 74 -6.08 8.33 -6.28
N VAL A 75 -6.98 7.45 -5.86
CA VAL A 75 -6.66 6.20 -5.16
C VAL A 75 -7.23 5.02 -5.95
N LYS A 76 -6.38 4.02 -6.20
CA LYS A 76 -6.76 2.79 -6.90
C LYS A 76 -6.32 1.56 -6.11
N LEU A 77 -7.02 0.44 -6.30
CA LEU A 77 -6.67 -0.87 -5.78
C LEU A 77 -6.16 -1.79 -6.89
N GLU A 78 -5.03 -2.43 -6.67
CA GLU A 78 -4.44 -3.44 -7.55
C GLU A 78 -4.11 -4.70 -6.74
N SER A 79 -4.27 -5.88 -7.36
CA SER A 79 -3.78 -7.14 -6.79
C SER A 79 -2.52 -7.62 -7.51
N LEU A 80 -1.88 -8.67 -7.00
CA LEU A 80 -0.75 -9.33 -7.67
C LEU A 80 -1.07 -9.69 -9.14
N GLN A 81 -2.32 -10.05 -9.42
CA GLN A 81 -2.76 -10.43 -10.78
C GLN A 81 -2.93 -9.23 -11.70
N THR A 82 -3.30 -8.06 -11.17
CA THR A 82 -3.62 -6.88 -11.99
C THR A 82 -2.50 -5.87 -12.05
N ILE A 83 -1.62 -5.87 -11.05
CA ILE A 83 -0.41 -5.07 -11.06
C ILE A 83 0.53 -5.64 -12.14
N LYS A 84 0.72 -4.86 -13.21
CA LYS A 84 1.69 -5.15 -14.26
C LYS A 84 2.92 -4.31 -14.01
N ALA A 85 4.11 -4.91 -14.04
CA ALA A 85 5.39 -4.20 -13.94
C ALA A 85 5.53 -3.12 -15.02
N ASN A 86 4.91 -3.36 -16.18
CA ASN A 86 4.94 -2.49 -17.35
C ASN A 86 3.71 -1.58 -17.44
N TYR A 87 2.94 -1.42 -16.34
CA TYR A 87 1.94 -0.36 -16.32
C TYR A 87 2.70 0.97 -16.48
N HIS A 88 2.63 1.52 -17.68
CA HIS A 88 2.78 2.96 -17.87
C HIS A 88 1.59 3.59 -17.15
N PHE A 89 1.69 3.73 -15.83
CA PHE A 89 1.00 4.82 -15.17
C PHE A 89 1.70 6.07 -15.70
N PRO A 90 1.03 6.89 -16.53
CA PRO A 90 1.66 8.08 -17.10
C PRO A 90 2.19 9.00 -16.00
N ASP A 91 1.57 8.94 -14.82
CA ASP A 91 2.00 9.66 -13.64
C ASP A 91 2.74 8.75 -12.67
N ALA A 92 3.76 9.31 -12.04
CA ALA A 92 4.42 8.69 -10.92
C ALA A 92 3.42 8.43 -9.77
N LYS A 93 3.62 7.38 -8.96
CA LYS A 93 2.66 7.02 -7.88
C LYS A 93 3.37 6.68 -6.55
N VAL A 94 2.60 6.76 -5.46
CA VAL A 94 2.91 6.10 -4.19
C VAL A 94 2.23 4.73 -4.18
N TYR A 95 2.93 3.70 -3.69
CA TYR A 95 2.41 2.35 -3.55
C TYR A 95 2.28 1.99 -2.08
N LEU A 96 1.11 1.55 -1.64
CA LEU A 96 0.86 0.99 -0.32
C LEU A 96 0.63 -0.51 -0.45
N ALA A 97 1.58 -1.32 0.01
CA ALA A 97 1.53 -2.77 -0.04
C ALA A 97 0.99 -3.32 1.29
N LEU A 98 -0.15 -4.01 1.26
CA LEU A 98 -0.81 -4.58 2.43
C LEU A 98 -0.56 -6.08 2.49
N PHE A 99 0.01 -6.55 3.61
CA PHE A 99 0.42 -7.92 3.86
C PHE A 99 1.07 -8.56 2.62
N PRO A 100 2.10 -7.90 2.03
CA PRO A 100 2.56 -8.28 0.71
C PRO A 100 3.40 -9.56 0.75
N SER A 101 3.19 -10.46 -0.21
CA SER A 101 4.09 -11.57 -0.48
C SER A 101 5.38 -11.09 -1.15
N SER A 102 6.42 -11.93 -1.16
CA SER A 102 7.68 -11.64 -1.88
C SER A 102 7.44 -11.30 -3.35
N ASP A 103 6.59 -12.07 -4.04
CA ASP A 103 6.21 -11.78 -5.44
C ASP A 103 5.57 -10.41 -5.64
N LEU A 104 4.70 -9.99 -4.70
CA LEU A 104 4.05 -8.69 -4.80
C LEU A 104 5.07 -7.57 -4.61
N MET A 105 5.99 -7.73 -3.66
CA MET A 105 7.08 -6.80 -3.45
C MET A 105 7.98 -6.69 -4.69
N ALA A 106 8.40 -7.81 -5.26
CA ALA A 106 9.20 -7.84 -6.49
C ALA A 106 8.51 -7.12 -7.65
N ARG A 107 7.20 -7.33 -7.83
CA ARG A 107 6.42 -6.61 -8.87
C ARG A 107 6.33 -5.12 -8.65
N ILE A 108 6.09 -4.68 -7.41
CA ILE A 108 6.07 -3.26 -7.07
C ILE A 108 7.47 -2.66 -7.29
N GLU A 109 8.52 -3.38 -6.91
CA GLU A 109 9.90 -2.93 -7.10
C GLU A 109 10.33 -2.81 -8.56
N ALA A 110 9.76 -3.63 -9.45
CA ALA A 110 10.02 -3.54 -10.89
C ALA A 110 9.40 -2.28 -11.54
N ILE A 111 8.44 -1.59 -10.90
CA ILE A 111 7.76 -0.44 -11.48
C ILE A 111 8.71 0.77 -11.56
N THR A 112 8.93 1.33 -12.73
CA THR A 112 9.86 2.46 -12.93
C THR A 112 9.30 3.80 -12.45
N SER A 113 7.99 4.00 -12.52
CA SER A 113 7.31 5.27 -12.18
C SER A 113 7.03 5.46 -10.68
N LYS A 114 7.48 4.55 -9.81
CA LYS A 114 7.21 4.64 -8.37
C LYS A 114 8.05 5.72 -7.67
N LYS A 115 7.43 6.52 -6.79
CA LYS A 115 8.13 7.54 -5.98
C LYS A 115 8.32 7.12 -4.53
N ALA A 116 7.36 6.37 -4.00
CA ALA A 116 7.47 5.77 -2.70
C ALA A 116 6.76 4.41 -2.62
N ILE A 117 7.26 3.53 -1.76
CA ILE A 117 6.62 2.29 -1.35
C ILE A 117 6.42 2.36 0.16
N VAL A 118 5.22 2.02 0.62
CA VAL A 118 4.85 1.88 2.03
C VAL A 118 4.39 0.45 2.22
N VAL A 119 5.02 -0.27 3.15
CA VAL A 119 4.66 -1.65 3.49
C VAL A 119 3.91 -1.65 4.81
N PHE A 120 2.79 -2.38 4.87
CA PHE A 120 2.03 -2.64 6.10
C PHE A 120 1.84 -4.15 6.23
N SER A 121 2.36 -4.77 7.29
CA SER A 121 2.25 -6.21 7.49
C SER A 121 2.31 -6.60 8.97
N GLU A 122 1.97 -7.84 9.27
CA GLU A 122 2.26 -8.45 10.57
C GLU A 122 3.68 -9.01 10.61
N THR A 123 4.30 -9.11 11.79
CA THR A 123 5.64 -9.72 11.93
C THR A 123 5.63 -11.20 11.61
N LEU A 124 4.55 -11.91 11.94
CA LEU A 124 4.43 -13.34 11.67
C LEU A 124 4.41 -13.58 10.14
N ASN A 125 5.22 -14.51 9.63
CA ASN A 125 5.32 -14.82 8.20
C ASN A 125 5.82 -13.67 7.28
N SER A 126 6.53 -12.69 7.82
CA SER A 126 7.07 -11.54 7.07
C SER A 126 8.60 -11.53 6.98
N GLU A 127 9.25 -12.69 7.01
CA GLU A 127 10.72 -12.82 6.95
C GLU A 127 11.30 -12.16 5.69
N HIS A 128 10.65 -12.33 4.53
CA HIS A 128 11.02 -11.67 3.28
C HIS A 128 10.96 -10.13 3.37
N LEU A 129 10.12 -9.58 4.25
CA LEU A 129 10.06 -8.13 4.47
C LEU A 129 11.24 -7.64 5.29
N VAL A 130 11.81 -8.47 6.17
CA VAL A 130 13.02 -8.12 6.94
C VAL A 130 14.20 -7.94 5.99
N GLU A 131 14.37 -8.87 5.04
CA GLU A 131 15.38 -8.77 3.99
C GLU A 131 15.16 -7.54 3.11
N TRP A 132 13.95 -7.36 2.58
CA TRP A 132 13.59 -6.19 1.77
C TRP A 132 13.86 -4.86 2.49
N CYS A 133 13.55 -4.78 3.80
CA CYS A 133 13.80 -3.58 4.58
C CYS A 133 15.30 -3.26 4.68
N LYS A 134 16.13 -4.28 4.89
CA LYS A 134 17.60 -4.14 4.95
C LYS A 134 18.18 -3.75 3.60
N GLU A 135 17.86 -4.50 2.55
CA GLU A 135 18.38 -4.29 1.18
C GLU A 135 18.09 -2.89 0.66
N HIS A 136 16.93 -2.34 1.00
CA HIS A 136 16.51 -1.05 0.49
C HIS A 136 16.58 0.10 1.48
N ASN A 137 17.19 -0.10 2.65
CA ASN A 137 17.27 0.88 3.74
C ASN A 137 15.89 1.52 4.02
N ALA A 138 14.85 0.67 4.12
CA ALA A 138 13.49 1.13 4.34
C ALA A 138 13.37 1.79 5.72
N LYS A 139 12.56 2.83 5.83
CA LYS A 139 12.36 3.57 7.07
C LYS A 139 11.18 3.02 7.84
N GLU A 140 11.39 2.65 9.10
CA GLU A 140 10.29 2.29 9.98
C GLU A 140 9.34 3.48 10.16
N LEU A 141 8.05 3.20 10.12
CA LEU A 141 7.01 4.16 10.47
C LEU A 141 6.65 4.01 11.94
N THR A 142 6.54 5.15 12.61
CA THR A 142 5.85 5.23 13.89
C THR A 142 4.49 5.84 13.60
N LEU A 143 3.47 4.98 13.58
CA LEU A 143 2.09 5.42 13.42
C LEU A 143 1.55 5.82 14.80
N GLN A 144 0.85 6.95 14.84
CA GLN A 144 0.11 7.43 16.01
C GLN A 144 -1.33 6.90 15.98
#